data_AF-A0A932RDI0-F1
#
_entry.id   AF-A0A932RDI0-F1
#
_cell.length_a   1.000
_cell.length_b   1.000
_cell.length_c   1.000
_cell.angle_alpha   90.00
_cell.angle_beta   90.00
_cell.angle_gamma   90.00
#
_symmetry.space_group_name_H-M   'P 1'
#
loop_
_entity.id
_entity.type
_entity.pdbx_description
1 polymer ?
#
loop_
_entity_poly.entity_id
_entity_poly.type
_entity_poly.pdbx_seq_one_letter_code
_entity_poly.pdbx_strand_id
1 'polypeptide(L)'
;MTKETKSPVPPPPEGEKPVADAPKPPVAAAAAAPPKPAAPAKPAGPVPVPWSSPMVEKYRRQYGSGLDPQSYLGQNYLTVDRSLIPDILRLLRDEEQFDYCVDITAVHYPKRE
;
A
#
# COMPACT_ATOMS: atom_id res chain seq x y z
N MET A 1 -34.43 7.02 29.48
CA MET A 1 -33.27 7.60 28.76
C MET A 1 -33.76 8.80 27.98
N THR A 2 -33.13 9.93 28.21
CA THR A 2 -33.53 11.28 27.79
C THR A 2 -33.28 11.52 26.29
N LYS A 3 -34.09 12.40 25.71
CA LYS A 3 -34.26 12.82 24.31
C LYS A 3 -32.99 13.10 23.46
N GLU A 4 -33.17 12.85 22.16
CA GLU A 4 -32.48 13.35 20.96
C GLU A 4 -31.68 14.67 21.06
N THR A 5 -30.57 14.76 20.29
CA THR A 5 -30.44 15.81 19.26
C THR A 5 -29.34 15.49 18.22
N LYS A 6 -29.68 15.76 16.95
CA LYS A 6 -28.94 15.62 15.70
C LYS A 6 -28.03 16.85 15.45
N SER A 7 -26.87 16.62 14.82
CA SER A 7 -25.77 17.52 14.41
C SER A 7 -26.17 18.88 13.78
N PRO A 8 -25.27 19.90 13.69
CA PRO A 8 -24.31 19.94 12.57
C PRO A 8 -22.94 20.63 12.82
N VAL A 9 -22.02 20.37 11.87
CA VAL A 9 -20.68 20.95 11.68
C VAL A 9 -20.79 22.37 11.09
N PRO A 10 -19.99 23.36 11.53
CA PRO A 10 -20.03 24.71 10.96
C PRO A 10 -19.23 24.83 9.64
N PRO A 11 -19.72 25.60 8.64
CA PRO A 11 -18.95 25.97 7.46
C PRO A 11 -17.94 27.12 7.76
N PRO A 12 -16.82 27.22 7.01
CA PRO A 12 -15.88 28.34 7.13
C PRO A 12 -16.43 29.62 6.47
N PRO A 13 -15.98 30.82 6.91
CA PRO A 13 -16.66 32.08 6.63
C PRO A 13 -16.37 32.61 5.21
N GLU A 14 -17.46 32.96 4.55
CA GLU A 14 -17.52 33.81 3.36
C GLU A 14 -17.19 35.26 3.79
N GLY A 15 -16.03 35.75 3.34
CA GLY A 15 -15.59 37.12 3.59
C GLY A 15 -15.82 37.99 2.36
N GLU A 16 -16.97 38.67 2.31
CA GLU A 16 -17.25 39.74 1.35
C GLU A 16 -16.74 41.08 1.92
N LYS A 17 -15.97 41.85 1.13
CA LYS A 17 -15.80 43.31 1.23
C LYS A 17 -15.09 43.85 -0.04
N PRO A 18 -15.19 45.16 -0.37
CA PRO A 18 -15.84 45.63 -1.59
C PRO A 18 -14.90 46.28 -2.62
N VAL A 19 -15.49 46.59 -3.79
CA VAL A 19 -15.01 47.33 -4.98
C VAL A 19 -13.90 48.38 -4.72
N ALA A 20 -12.83 48.33 -5.52
CA ALA A 20 -12.11 49.51 -6.01
C ALA A 20 -11.32 49.16 -7.28
N ASP A 21 -11.82 49.65 -8.41
CA ASP A 21 -11.13 49.70 -9.70
C ASP A 21 -9.97 50.70 -9.59
N ALA A 22 -8.73 50.23 -9.70
CA ALA A 22 -7.53 51.06 -9.74
C ALA A 22 -6.59 50.52 -10.84
N PRO A 23 -6.02 51.41 -11.68
CA PRO A 23 -5.35 51.02 -12.91
C PRO A 23 -4.06 50.24 -12.65
N LYS A 24 -3.89 49.16 -13.41
CA LYS A 24 -2.76 48.24 -13.36
C LYS A 24 -1.45 48.97 -13.72
N PRO A 25 -0.42 48.99 -12.84
CA PRO A 25 0.90 49.46 -13.23
C PRO A 25 1.52 48.50 -14.26
N PRO A 26 2.42 49.00 -15.13
CA PRO A 26 2.95 48.21 -16.25
C PRO A 26 3.72 46.99 -15.72
N VAL A 27 3.50 45.86 -16.38
CA VAL A 27 4.17 44.59 -16.06
C VAL A 27 5.66 44.77 -16.33
N ALA A 28 6.45 44.98 -15.28
CA ALA A 28 7.89 44.82 -15.35
C ALA A 28 8.16 43.35 -15.72
N ALA A 29 8.90 43.14 -16.80
CA ALA A 29 9.29 41.82 -17.26
C ALA A 29 9.86 41.01 -16.09
N ALA A 30 9.15 39.94 -15.71
CA ALA A 30 9.62 39.01 -14.71
C ALA A 30 10.91 38.36 -15.22
N ALA A 31 12.05 38.76 -14.65
CA ALA A 31 13.30 38.05 -14.84
C ALA A 31 13.08 36.58 -14.45
N ALA A 32 13.46 35.67 -15.34
CA ALA A 32 13.35 34.24 -15.12
C ALA A 32 14.11 33.88 -13.83
N ALA A 33 13.37 33.43 -12.82
CA ALA A 33 13.97 32.89 -11.60
C ALA A 33 14.81 31.66 -11.98
N PRO A 34 16.03 31.51 -11.41
CA PRO A 34 16.88 30.35 -11.68
C PRO A 34 16.16 29.05 -11.27
N PRO A 35 16.34 27.95 -12.02
CA PRO A 35 15.68 26.69 -11.72
C PRO A 35 16.05 26.24 -10.30
N LYS A 36 15.02 26.00 -9.49
CA LYS A 36 15.20 25.50 -8.13
C LYS A 36 15.87 24.12 -8.20
N PRO A 37 16.90 23.85 -7.38
CA PRO A 37 17.53 22.54 -7.33
C PRO A 37 16.50 21.45 -7.10
N ALA A 38 16.60 20.36 -7.87
CA ALA A 38 15.73 19.20 -7.72
C ALA A 38 15.82 18.68 -6.28
N ALA A 39 14.67 18.47 -5.66
CA ALA A 39 14.61 17.92 -4.32
C ALA A 39 15.24 16.51 -4.32
N PRO A 40 16.00 16.13 -3.27
CA PRO A 40 16.55 14.79 -3.12
C PRO A 40 15.44 13.74 -3.23
N ALA A 41 15.72 12.65 -3.93
CA ALA A 41 14.79 11.52 -4.02
C ALA A 41 14.46 11.01 -2.62
N LYS A 42 13.18 10.74 -2.36
CA LYS A 42 12.76 10.10 -1.11
C LYS A 42 13.43 8.73 -0.98
N PRO A 43 13.87 8.34 0.23
CA PRO A 43 14.38 7.00 0.48
C PRO A 43 13.38 5.96 0.00
N ALA A 44 13.87 4.92 -0.67
CA ALA A 44 13.05 3.78 -1.04
C ALA A 44 12.47 3.16 0.25
N GLY A 45 11.19 2.83 0.21
CA GLY A 45 10.54 2.10 1.31
C GLY A 45 11.15 0.71 1.50
N PRO A 46 10.82 0.03 2.61
CA PRO A 46 11.21 -1.35 2.82
C PRO A 46 10.76 -2.21 1.64
N VAL A 47 11.58 -3.18 1.25
CA VAL A 47 11.32 -4.13 0.16
C VAL A 47 11.24 -5.55 0.73
N PRO A 48 10.46 -6.45 0.11
CA PRO A 48 10.49 -7.86 0.48
C PRO A 48 11.89 -8.46 0.34
N VAL A 49 12.26 -9.33 1.28
CA VAL A 49 13.51 -10.10 1.26
C VAL A 49 13.23 -11.59 1.21
N PRO A 50 14.08 -12.42 0.57
CA PRO A 50 13.87 -13.86 0.55
C PRO A 50 13.78 -14.45 1.96
N TRP A 51 12.77 -15.28 2.19
CA TRP A 51 12.62 -16.00 3.45
C TRP A 51 13.27 -17.39 3.36
N SER A 52 14.19 -17.71 4.27
CA SER A 52 14.79 -19.03 4.41
C SER A 52 14.42 -19.68 5.74
N SER A 53 14.01 -20.95 5.69
CA SER A 53 13.78 -21.81 6.85
C SER A 53 13.85 -23.28 6.42
N PRO A 54 14.07 -24.24 7.35
CA PRO A 54 14.09 -25.66 7.01
C PRO A 54 12.78 -26.13 6.32
N MET A 55 11.64 -25.61 6.76
CA MET A 55 10.33 -25.86 6.16
C MET A 55 10.30 -25.38 4.69
N VAL A 56 10.70 -24.12 4.46
CA VAL A 56 10.73 -23.52 3.13
C VAL A 56 11.70 -24.25 2.20
N GLU A 57 12.86 -24.68 2.70
CA GLU A 57 13.82 -25.45 1.94
C GLU A 57 13.27 -26.82 1.51
N LYS A 58 12.55 -27.52 2.39
CA LYS A 58 11.86 -28.77 2.07
C LYS A 58 10.87 -28.55 0.91
N TYR A 59 10.06 -27.50 0.98
CA TYR A 59 9.04 -27.27 -0.05
C TYR A 59 9.62 -26.76 -1.35
N ARG A 60 10.66 -25.93 -1.30
CA ARG A 60 11.39 -25.52 -2.52
C ARG A 60 11.98 -26.72 -3.27
N ARG A 61 12.44 -27.76 -2.56
CA ARG A 61 12.91 -29.00 -3.21
C ARG A 61 11.79 -29.77 -3.89
N GLN A 62 10.57 -29.72 -3.35
CA GLN A 62 9.42 -30.47 -3.85
C GLN A 62 8.67 -29.75 -4.98
N TYR A 63 8.49 -28.43 -4.87
CA TYR A 63 7.66 -27.62 -5.76
C TYR A 63 8.45 -26.66 -6.65
N GLY A 64 9.77 -26.56 -6.44
CA GLY A 64 10.67 -25.75 -7.27
C GLY A 64 10.26 -24.29 -7.32
N SER A 65 10.11 -23.76 -8.54
CA SER A 65 9.73 -22.37 -8.81
C SER A 65 8.24 -22.06 -8.56
N GLY A 66 7.41 -23.06 -8.25
CA GLY A 66 6.00 -22.86 -7.94
C GLY A 66 5.74 -22.21 -6.57
N LEU A 67 6.81 -21.99 -5.77
CA LEU A 67 6.74 -21.42 -4.44
C LEU A 67 7.84 -20.35 -4.28
N ASP A 68 7.42 -19.10 -4.08
CA ASP A 68 8.31 -17.97 -3.81
C ASP A 68 8.12 -17.47 -2.36
N PRO A 69 9.04 -17.84 -1.45
CA PRO A 69 9.03 -17.46 -0.05
C PRO A 69 9.69 -16.09 0.16
N GLN A 70 8.94 -15.15 0.72
CA GLN A 70 9.38 -13.78 0.95
C GLN A 70 9.04 -13.35 2.38
N SER A 71 9.76 -12.35 2.88
CA SER A 71 9.52 -11.71 4.17
C SER A 71 9.41 -10.21 3.97
N TYR A 72 8.39 -9.60 4.54
CA TYR A 72 8.19 -8.15 4.51
C TYR A 72 7.86 -7.66 5.91
N LEU A 73 8.70 -6.77 6.45
CA LEU A 73 8.54 -6.21 7.80
C LEU A 73 8.34 -7.28 8.89
N GLY A 74 9.08 -8.38 8.78
CA GLY A 74 9.01 -9.50 9.73
C GLY A 74 7.83 -10.45 9.52
N GLN A 75 6.99 -10.23 8.50
CA GLN A 75 5.92 -11.14 8.13
C GLN A 75 6.36 -12.01 6.95
N ASN A 76 6.35 -13.32 7.18
CA ASN A 76 6.70 -14.30 6.17
C ASN A 76 5.47 -14.69 5.37
N TYR A 77 5.62 -14.79 4.05
CA TYR A 77 4.54 -15.20 3.16
C TYR A 77 5.09 -16.01 1.99
N LEU A 78 4.21 -16.81 1.40
CA LEU A 78 4.49 -17.63 0.22
C LEU A 78 3.63 -17.13 -0.93
N THR A 79 4.26 -16.77 -2.04
CA THR A 79 3.54 -16.66 -3.32
C THR A 79 3.55 -18.05 -3.96
N VAL A 80 2.38 -18.57 -4.30
CA VAL A 80 2.20 -19.95 -4.75
C VAL A 80 1.50 -19.96 -6.10
N ASP A 81 1.95 -20.82 -7.01
CA ASP A 81 1.22 -21.07 -8.25
C ASP A 81 -0.18 -21.61 -7.99
N ARG A 82 -1.17 -21.16 -8.77
CA ARG A 82 -2.58 -21.50 -8.54
C ARG A 82 -2.84 -23.01 -8.55
N SER A 83 -2.11 -23.78 -9.36
CA SER A 83 -2.27 -25.23 -9.45
C SER A 83 -1.83 -25.96 -8.18
N LEU A 84 -0.93 -25.36 -7.39
CA LEU A 84 -0.34 -25.97 -6.19
C LEU A 84 -1.07 -25.64 -4.89
N ILE A 85 -1.97 -24.66 -4.90
CA ILE A 85 -2.67 -24.19 -3.68
C ILE A 85 -3.32 -25.34 -2.88
N PRO A 86 -4.09 -26.27 -3.49
CA PRO A 86 -4.75 -27.33 -2.71
C PRO A 86 -3.76 -28.25 -2.00
N ASP A 87 -2.63 -28.56 -2.64
CA ASP A 87 -1.62 -29.47 -2.11
C ASP A 87 -0.80 -28.80 -1.01
N ILE A 88 -0.43 -27.53 -1.19
CA ILE A 88 0.26 -26.74 -0.17
C ILE A 88 -0.62 -26.58 1.08
N LEU A 89 -1.91 -26.29 0.93
CA LEU A 89 -2.80 -26.13 2.08
C LEU A 89 -2.95 -27.43 2.89
N ARG A 90 -3.03 -28.59 2.21
CA ARG A 90 -3.04 -29.90 2.89
C ARG A 90 -1.74 -30.13 3.64
N LEU A 91 -0.61 -29.83 3.00
CA LEU A 91 0.70 -30.00 3.59
C LEU A 91 0.87 -29.13 4.85
N LEU A 92 0.51 -27.84 4.77
CA LEU A 92 0.59 -26.92 5.90
C LEU A 92 -0.26 -27.38 7.09
N ARG A 93 -1.45 -27.94 6.82
CA ARG A 93 -2.31 -28.51 7.85
C ARG A 93 -1.70 -29.80 8.44
N ASP A 94 -1.34 -30.75 7.59
CA ASP A 94 -1.02 -32.12 8.02
C ASP A 94 0.42 -32.25 8.58
N GLU A 95 1.39 -31.51 8.03
CA GLU A 95 2.80 -31.59 8.45
C GLU A 95 3.21 -30.49 9.43
N GLU A 96 2.77 -29.24 9.20
CA GLU A 96 3.20 -28.08 9.99
C GLU A 96 2.17 -27.64 11.03
N GLN A 97 1.03 -28.35 11.12
CA GLN A 97 -0.01 -28.14 12.12
C GLN A 97 -0.61 -26.73 12.09
N PHE A 98 -0.73 -26.14 10.90
CA PHE A 98 -1.55 -24.94 10.70
C PHE A 98 -3.03 -25.32 10.68
N ASP A 99 -3.59 -25.58 11.86
CA ASP A 99 -4.96 -26.09 12.03
C ASP A 99 -6.06 -25.02 11.95
N TYR A 100 -5.68 -23.74 11.93
CA TYR A 100 -6.61 -22.62 11.94
C TYR A 100 -6.32 -21.62 10.80
N CYS A 101 -7.29 -21.45 9.92
CA CYS A 101 -7.27 -20.40 8.90
C CYS A 101 -7.85 -19.11 9.50
N VAL A 102 -6.98 -18.11 9.68
CA VAL A 102 -7.36 -16.84 10.32
C VAL A 102 -8.36 -16.04 9.48
N ASP A 103 -8.11 -15.92 8.17
CA ASP A 103 -8.95 -15.19 7.23
C ASP A 103 -8.62 -15.59 5.77
N ILE A 104 -9.53 -15.30 4.85
CA ILE A 104 -9.34 -15.41 3.40
C ILE A 104 -9.73 -14.07 2.78
N THR A 105 -8.74 -13.40 2.19
CA THR A 105 -8.93 -12.09 1.54
C THR A 105 -8.53 -12.15 0.07
N ALA A 106 -9.05 -11.21 -0.72
CA ALA A 106 -8.71 -11.07 -2.13
C ALA A 106 -8.45 -9.60 -2.46
N VAL A 107 -7.47 -9.37 -3.34
CA VAL A 107 -7.14 -8.04 -3.87
C VAL A 107 -7.22 -8.11 -5.38
N HIS A 108 -7.96 -7.17 -5.98
CA HIS A 108 -8.02 -7.02 -7.42
C HIS A 108 -6.94 -6.04 -7.89
N TYR A 109 -6.19 -6.45 -8.93
CA TYR A 109 -5.18 -5.61 -9.58
C TYR A 109 -5.58 -5.39 -11.04
N PRO A 110 -6.39 -4.36 -11.37
CA PRO A 110 -6.93 -4.13 -12.72
C PRO A 110 -5.89 -4.04 -13.84
N LYS A 111 -4.64 -3.70 -13.50
CA LYS A 111 -3.53 -3.56 -14.47
C LYS A 111 -2.86 -4.89 -14.83
N ARG A 112 -3.26 -6.01 -14.22
CA ARG A 112 -2.69 -7.35 -14.43
C ARG A 112 -3.62 -8.28 -15.21
N GLU A 113 -4.72 -7.73 -15.74
CA GLU A 113 -5.65 -8.44 -16.64
C GLU A 113 -5.12 -8.52 -18.07
#